data_AF-A0A959XVI9-F1
#
_entry.id   AF-A0A959XVI9-F1
#
_cell.length_a   1.000
_cell.length_b   1.000
_cell.length_c   1.000
_cell.angle_alpha   90.00
_cell.angle_beta   90.00
_cell.angle_gamma   90.00
#
_symmetry.space_group_name_H-M   'P 1'
#
loop_
_entity.id
_entity.type
_entity.pdbx_description
1 polymer ?
#
loop_
_entity_poly.entity_id
_entity_poly.type
_entity_poly.pdbx_seq_one_letter_code
_entity_poly.pdbx_strand_id
1 'polypeptide(L)'
;RVPEISDELYRIDDGMRAGFGWELGPFESWDAIGVKEVLETIKGASAPLSATEKVAAWVEEMVAAGHTSFYKTEGGRRLYYDPATKGYKPVPRAEGLIVLADLPETSIVWKNKDLTVRDLGDGILCASWSTKMNTFGSGVIQGLNKAIDIAEQGYKGLVIYNDGPLFSAGADVGMIFMMAVEQEYDDLNMAVRTFQNTMMRMRHSSIPVVAAPHQLCLGGGTELCLHVDKVVAHAETYMGLVEFGVGVIPGGGGTKEFTLRLSDDLRDGDIRTNTFRHRFLTIGQAKVSTSGH
;
A
#
# COMPACT_ATOMS: atom_id res chain seq x y z
N ARG A 1 18.19 11.57 21.47
CA ARG A 1 19.13 12.71 21.40
C ARG A 1 20.23 12.34 20.42
N VAL A 2 20.60 13.25 19.52
CA VAL A 2 21.73 13.06 18.60
C VAL A 2 22.83 14.04 19.02
N PRO A 3 24.08 13.59 19.27
CA PRO A 3 24.61 12.23 19.08
C PRO A 3 24.46 11.27 20.29
N GLU A 4 24.00 11.73 21.46
CA GLU A 4 24.08 10.97 22.73
C GLU A 4 23.46 9.56 22.71
N ILE A 5 22.32 9.37 22.03
CA ILE A 5 21.60 8.07 21.96
C ILE A 5 21.89 7.35 20.63
N SER A 6 22.14 8.11 19.57
CA SER A 6 22.49 7.61 18.25
C SER A 6 23.21 8.72 17.50
N ASP A 7 24.26 8.35 16.77
CA ASP A 7 24.96 9.25 15.85
C ASP A 7 24.09 9.58 14.62
N GLU A 8 23.18 8.69 14.26
CA GLU A 8 22.35 8.79 13.06
C GLU A 8 20.89 9.03 13.46
N LEU A 9 20.30 10.14 12.99
CA LEU A 9 18.95 10.54 13.39
C LEU A 9 17.89 9.53 12.95
N TYR A 10 18.10 8.86 11.81
CA TYR A 10 17.12 7.93 11.24
C TYR A 10 16.93 6.68 12.10
N ARG A 11 17.96 6.26 12.84
CA ARG A 11 17.86 5.11 13.76
C ARG A 11 16.96 5.40 14.96
N ILE A 12 16.84 6.67 15.36
CA ILE A 12 15.92 7.06 16.44
C ILE A 12 14.49 6.96 15.93
N ASP A 13 14.22 7.47 14.72
CA ASP A 13 12.90 7.35 14.10
C ASP A 13 12.51 5.88 13.87
N ASP A 14 13.41 5.08 13.30
CA ASP A 14 13.22 3.64 13.11
C ASP A 14 12.98 2.93 14.45
N GLY A 15 13.73 3.28 15.50
CA GLY A 15 13.56 2.72 16.84
C GLY A 15 12.18 3.02 17.44
N MET A 16 11.67 4.24 17.25
CA MET A 16 10.33 4.62 17.71
C MET A 16 9.24 3.91 16.92
N ARG A 17 9.39 3.83 15.60
CA ARG A 17 8.41 3.19 14.73
C ARG A 17 8.35 1.68 14.92
N ALA A 18 9.50 1.01 14.84
CA ALA A 18 9.59 -0.45 14.94
C ALA A 18 9.43 -0.95 16.39
N GLY A 19 9.92 -0.19 17.38
CA GLY A 19 9.91 -0.60 18.79
C GLY A 19 8.63 -0.24 19.54
N PHE A 20 7.99 0.89 19.20
CA PHE A 20 6.86 1.44 19.96
C PHE A 20 5.60 1.65 19.12
N GLY A 21 5.61 1.25 17.85
CA GLY A 21 4.44 1.31 16.97
C GLY A 21 4.02 2.73 16.59
N TRP A 22 4.94 3.70 16.64
CA TRP A 22 4.67 5.06 16.17
C TRP A 22 4.57 5.08 14.64
N GLU A 23 3.69 5.91 14.08
CA GLU A 23 3.58 6.08 12.62
C GLU A 23 4.76 6.90 12.05
N LEU A 24 5.14 7.97 12.75
CA LEU A 24 6.28 8.82 12.42
C LEU A 24 7.22 8.87 13.61
N GLY A 25 8.52 8.79 13.34
CA GLY A 25 9.53 9.11 14.35
C GLY A 25 9.53 10.59 14.74
N PRO A 26 10.25 10.98 15.81
CA PRO A 26 10.35 12.37 16.22
C PRO A 26 10.85 13.33 15.11
N PHE A 27 11.87 12.96 14.32
CA PHE A 27 12.37 13.84 13.26
C PHE A 27 11.42 13.87 12.05
N GLU A 28 10.87 12.72 11.67
CA GLU A 28 9.79 12.62 10.69
C GLU A 28 8.56 13.47 11.07
N SER A 29 8.19 13.50 12.35
CA SER A 29 7.07 14.30 12.85
C SER A 29 7.35 15.80 12.71
N TRP A 30 8.59 16.23 12.97
CA TRP A 30 9.00 17.62 12.77
C TRP A 30 8.99 17.99 11.30
N ASP A 31 9.44 17.12 10.41
CA ASP A 31 9.41 17.35 8.97
C ASP A 31 7.97 17.46 8.45
N ALA A 32 7.04 16.65 8.98
CA ALA A 32 5.63 16.70 8.60
C ALA A 32 4.93 18.01 9.04
N ILE A 33 5.34 18.59 10.16
CA ILE A 33 4.83 19.88 10.66
C ILE A 33 5.53 21.06 9.97
N GLY A 34 6.80 20.89 9.64
CA GLY A 34 7.73 21.93 9.22
C GLY A 34 8.73 22.27 10.33
N VAL A 35 10.03 22.04 10.09
CA VAL A 35 11.08 22.17 11.12
C VAL A 35 11.12 23.60 11.68
N LYS A 36 10.94 24.61 10.82
CA LYS A 36 10.98 26.01 11.23
C LYS A 36 9.79 26.36 12.12
N GLU A 37 8.61 25.90 11.75
CA GLU A 37 7.34 26.09 12.47
C GLU A 37 7.40 25.44 13.86
N VAL A 38 8.00 24.25 13.95
CA VAL A 38 8.24 23.58 15.24
C VAL A 38 9.21 24.40 16.10
N LEU A 39 10.32 24.89 15.53
CA LEU A 39 11.28 25.74 16.27
C LEU A 39 10.64 27.03 16.78
N GLU A 40 9.82 27.70 15.97
CA GLU A 40 9.12 28.93 16.36
C GLU A 40 8.10 28.65 17.46
N THR A 41 7.36 27.55 17.37
CA THR A 41 6.40 27.11 18.39
C THR A 41 7.09 26.86 19.73
N ILE A 42 8.24 26.17 19.70
CA ILE A 42 9.06 25.91 20.89
C ILE A 42 9.56 27.23 21.52
N LYS A 43 10.00 28.19 20.70
CA LYS A 43 10.48 29.50 21.17
C LYS A 43 9.36 30.38 21.72
N GLY A 44 8.14 30.26 21.16
CA GLY A 44 6.96 31.02 21.56
C GLY A 44 6.17 30.43 22.74
N ALA A 45 6.45 29.18 23.13
CA ALA A 45 5.78 28.54 24.26
C ALA A 45 6.14 29.24 25.58
N SER A 46 5.11 29.65 26.33
CA SER A 46 5.24 30.34 27.62
C SER A 46 5.72 29.44 28.77
N ALA A 47 5.73 28.12 28.55
CA ALA A 47 6.38 27.15 29.41
C ALA A 47 7.60 26.57 28.67
N PRO A 48 8.80 26.62 29.26
CA PRO A 48 9.95 25.96 28.66
C PRO A 48 9.67 24.45 28.57
N LEU A 49 10.05 23.80 27.46
CA LEU A 49 10.54 22.41 27.53
C LEU A 49 11.45 22.37 28.76
N SER A 50 11.29 21.42 29.68
CA SER A 50 11.79 21.52 31.06
C SER A 50 13.20 22.13 31.22
N ALA A 51 13.61 22.57 32.43
CA ALA A 51 14.92 23.23 32.65
C ALA A 51 16.16 22.51 32.06
N THR A 52 16.04 21.23 31.71
CA THR A 52 17.04 20.36 31.07
C THR A 52 16.82 20.03 29.59
N GLU A 53 15.71 20.44 28.98
CA GLU A 53 15.32 20.11 27.60
C GLU A 53 15.43 21.35 26.70
N LYS A 54 16.58 21.49 26.03
CA LYS A 54 16.78 22.49 24.98
C LYS A 54 16.81 21.80 23.63
N VAL A 55 16.36 22.51 22.59
CA VAL A 55 16.61 22.10 21.21
C VAL A 55 18.11 22.04 21.00
N ALA A 56 18.58 20.99 20.32
CA ALA A 56 20.00 20.83 20.03
C ALA A 56 20.48 21.93 19.09
N ALA A 57 21.63 22.54 19.38
CA ALA A 57 22.17 23.68 18.63
C ALA A 57 22.32 23.38 17.13
N TRP A 58 22.66 22.14 16.77
CA TRP A 58 22.81 21.73 15.37
C TRP A 58 21.52 21.86 14.55
N VAL A 59 20.34 21.81 15.18
CA VAL A 59 19.05 21.99 14.49
C VAL A 59 18.90 23.44 14.06
N GLU A 60 19.28 24.38 14.93
CA GLU A 60 19.28 25.81 14.58
C GLU A 60 20.34 26.13 13.52
N GLU A 61 21.52 25.50 13.61
CA GLU A 61 22.56 25.62 12.58
C GLU A 61 22.09 25.06 11.22
N MET A 62 21.40 23.93 11.20
CA MET A 62 20.83 23.32 10.00
C MET A 62 19.86 24.28 9.30
N VAL A 63 18.94 24.88 10.05
CA VAL A 63 17.98 25.85 9.51
C VAL A 63 18.68 27.14 9.05
N ALA A 64 19.68 27.61 9.80
CA ALA A 64 20.49 28.77 9.40
C ALA A 64 21.30 28.52 8.12
N ALA A 65 21.71 27.27 7.87
CA ALA A 65 22.36 26.85 6.62
C ALA A 65 21.38 26.72 5.43
N GLY A 66 20.08 26.97 5.65
CA GLY A 66 19.05 26.95 4.60
C GLY A 66 18.38 25.59 4.40
N HIS A 67 18.64 24.61 5.25
CA HIS A 67 17.95 23.32 5.21
C HIS A 67 16.61 23.39 5.95
N THR A 68 15.56 22.90 5.31
CA THR A 68 14.17 23.02 5.83
C THR A 68 13.62 21.73 6.42
N SER A 69 14.34 20.61 6.29
CA SER A 69 13.89 19.28 6.72
C SER A 69 15.06 18.39 7.16
N PHE A 70 14.83 17.44 8.05
CA PHE A 70 15.80 16.42 8.44
C PHE A 70 15.98 15.35 7.37
N TYR A 71 14.93 15.07 6.60
CA TYR A 71 14.96 14.16 5.46
C TYR A 71 14.71 14.88 4.15
N LYS A 72 15.34 14.38 3.09
CA LYS A 72 14.98 14.75 1.72
C LYS A 72 15.11 13.54 0.82
N THR A 73 14.43 13.59 -0.33
CA THR A 73 14.52 12.52 -1.33
C THR A 73 15.17 13.08 -2.58
N GLU A 74 16.28 12.46 -3.00
CA GLU A 74 17.00 12.81 -4.22
C GLU A 74 17.28 11.55 -5.03
N GLY A 75 16.89 11.55 -6.31
CA GLY A 75 17.15 10.43 -7.22
C GLY A 75 16.56 9.09 -6.77
N GLY A 76 15.38 9.07 -6.17
CA GLY A 76 14.75 7.84 -5.67
C GLY A 76 15.26 7.36 -4.31
N ARG A 77 16.15 8.12 -3.66
CA ARG A 77 16.79 7.73 -2.39
C ARG A 77 16.47 8.73 -1.30
N ARG A 78 16.00 8.21 -0.17
CA ARG A 78 15.83 8.98 1.04
C ARG A 78 17.20 9.25 1.68
N LEU A 79 17.44 10.52 1.95
CA LEU A 79 18.64 11.04 2.61
C LEU A 79 18.25 11.62 3.97
N TYR A 80 19.15 11.56 4.94
CA TYR A 80 19.01 12.16 6.26
C TYR A 80 20.11 13.20 6.50
N TYR A 81 19.80 14.25 7.24
CA TYR A 81 20.77 15.28 7.62
C TYR A 81 21.70 14.73 8.71
N ASP A 82 23.00 14.82 8.48
CA ASP A 82 24.03 14.41 9.42
C ASP A 82 24.69 15.65 10.06
N PRO A 83 24.48 15.90 11.37
CA PRO A 83 25.08 17.02 12.07
C PRO A 83 26.61 17.06 12.03
N ALA A 84 27.28 15.90 11.92
CA ALA A 84 28.73 15.82 11.90
C ALA A 84 29.33 16.36 10.59
N THR A 85 28.68 16.08 9.46
CA THR A 85 29.12 16.54 8.14
C THR A 85 28.42 17.82 7.67
N LYS A 86 27.39 18.28 8.40
CA LYS A 86 26.53 19.42 8.03
C LYS A 86 25.92 19.25 6.63
N GLY A 87 25.58 18.02 6.27
CA GLY A 87 25.09 17.65 4.95
C GLY A 87 24.23 16.40 5.00
N TYR A 88 23.70 15.98 3.85
CA TYR A 88 22.82 14.82 3.77
C TYR A 88 23.57 13.56 3.36
N LYS A 89 23.24 12.45 4.03
CA LYS A 89 23.74 11.11 3.73
C LYS A 89 22.59 10.17 3.35
N PRO A 90 22.82 9.17 2.49
CA PRO A 90 21.79 8.19 2.17
C PRO A 90 21.43 7.36 3.40
N VAL A 91 20.13 7.15 3.61
CA VAL A 91 19.65 6.17 4.58
C VAL A 91 20.01 4.77 4.05
N PRO A 92 20.78 3.95 4.80
CA PRO A 92 21.12 2.59 4.38
C PRO A 92 19.87 1.75 4.13
N ARG A 93 19.79 1.06 2.99
CA ARG A 93 18.69 0.18 2.60
C ARG A 93 19.20 -1.06 1.90
N ALA A 94 18.38 -2.11 1.90
CA ALA A 94 18.62 -3.29 1.09
C ALA A 94 18.70 -2.91 -0.40
N GLU A 95 19.64 -3.52 -1.12
CA GLU A 95 19.79 -3.32 -2.55
C GLU A 95 18.51 -3.76 -3.28
N GLY A 96 18.06 -2.95 -4.24
CA GLY A 96 16.83 -3.21 -5.00
C GLY A 96 15.51 -2.87 -4.28
N LEU A 97 15.54 -2.40 -3.03
CA LEU A 97 14.34 -1.94 -2.34
C LEU A 97 13.81 -0.63 -2.96
N ILE A 98 12.58 -0.66 -3.47
CA ILE A 98 11.86 0.50 -3.97
C ILE A 98 10.81 0.91 -2.94
N VAL A 99 10.75 2.20 -2.62
CA VAL A 99 9.69 2.82 -1.82
C VAL A 99 8.98 3.82 -2.72
N LEU A 100 7.66 3.66 -2.94
CA LEU A 100 6.97 4.47 -3.95
C LEU A 100 6.96 5.95 -3.58
N ALA A 101 6.84 6.27 -2.29
CA ALA A 101 6.95 7.64 -1.77
C ALA A 101 8.28 8.33 -2.07
N ASP A 102 9.36 7.57 -2.30
CA ASP A 102 10.67 8.12 -2.64
C ASP A 102 10.88 8.29 -4.15
N LEU A 103 9.98 7.78 -5.00
CA LEU A 103 10.11 7.91 -6.44
C LEU A 103 9.80 9.34 -6.90
N PRO A 104 10.59 9.89 -7.84
CA PRO A 104 10.36 11.24 -8.34
C PRO A 104 9.03 11.35 -9.08
N GLU A 105 8.43 12.55 -9.13
CA GLU A 105 7.21 12.80 -9.92
C GLU A 105 7.38 12.44 -11.41
N THR A 106 8.61 12.52 -11.93
CA THR A 106 8.93 12.10 -13.31
C THR A 106 8.73 10.60 -13.54
N SER A 107 8.60 9.79 -12.49
CA SER A 107 8.27 8.37 -12.61
C SER A 107 6.78 8.15 -12.91
N ILE A 108 5.92 9.15 -12.73
CA ILE A 108 4.48 9.00 -12.94
C ILE A 108 4.18 9.00 -14.43
N VAL A 109 3.65 7.88 -14.93
CA VAL A 109 3.25 7.72 -16.33
C VAL A 109 1.78 8.12 -16.53
N TRP A 110 0.95 7.88 -15.51
CA TRP A 110 -0.46 8.26 -15.52
C TRP A 110 -1.00 8.34 -14.08
N LYS A 111 -1.96 9.23 -13.81
CA LYS A 111 -2.70 9.24 -12.54
C LYS A 111 -4.12 9.78 -12.71
N ASN A 112 -5.02 9.35 -11.85
CA ASN A 112 -6.27 10.05 -11.53
C ASN A 112 -6.28 10.41 -10.03
N LYS A 113 -7.44 10.80 -9.48
CA LYS A 113 -7.52 11.20 -8.06
C LYS A 113 -7.22 10.03 -7.10
N ASP A 114 -7.49 8.80 -7.51
CA ASP A 114 -7.50 7.63 -6.63
C ASP A 114 -6.26 6.74 -6.85
N LEU A 115 -5.77 6.61 -8.09
CA LEU A 115 -4.71 5.70 -8.49
C LEU A 115 -3.62 6.42 -9.29
N THR A 116 -2.37 6.05 -9.02
CA THR A 116 -1.17 6.47 -9.73
C THR A 116 -0.47 5.26 -10.36
N VAL A 117 -0.01 5.41 -11.61
CA VAL A 117 0.83 4.45 -12.32
C VAL A 117 2.23 5.03 -12.44
N ARG A 118 3.22 4.33 -11.89
CA ARG A 118 4.63 4.73 -11.89
C ARG A 118 5.48 3.76 -12.69
N ASP A 119 6.46 4.28 -13.42
CA ASP A 119 7.57 3.50 -13.98
C ASP A 119 8.59 3.23 -12.87
N LEU A 120 8.85 1.95 -12.62
CA LEU A 120 9.85 1.49 -11.64
C LEU A 120 11.25 1.34 -12.24
N GLY A 121 11.40 1.51 -13.55
CA GLY A 121 12.58 1.11 -14.31
C GLY A 121 12.45 -0.28 -14.93
N ASP A 122 13.43 -0.65 -15.77
CA ASP A 122 13.53 -1.95 -16.45
C ASP A 122 12.33 -2.36 -17.32
N GLY A 123 11.41 -1.44 -17.58
CA GLY A 123 10.16 -1.68 -18.27
C GLY A 123 9.07 -2.25 -17.37
N ILE A 124 9.10 -1.99 -16.06
CA ILE A 124 8.08 -2.44 -15.10
C ILE A 124 7.26 -1.26 -14.60
N LEU A 125 5.94 -1.36 -14.71
CA LEU A 125 5.03 -0.38 -14.11
C LEU A 125 4.56 -0.85 -12.73
N CYS A 126 4.21 0.11 -11.87
CA CYS A 126 3.49 -0.11 -10.63
C CYS A 126 2.18 0.66 -10.63
N ALA A 127 1.06 -0.02 -10.38
CA ALA A 127 -0.22 0.63 -10.08
C ALA A 127 -0.44 0.64 -8.56
N SER A 128 -0.59 1.84 -7.99
CA SER A 128 -0.79 2.09 -6.57
C SER A 128 -1.89 3.12 -6.34
N TRP A 129 -2.74 2.95 -5.33
CA TRP A 129 -3.82 3.87 -4.97
C TRP A 129 -3.79 4.23 -3.49
N SER A 130 -4.46 5.31 -3.14
CA SER A 130 -4.49 5.87 -1.78
C SER A 130 -5.90 6.32 -1.38
N THR A 131 -6.88 5.46 -1.62
CA THR A 131 -8.24 5.65 -1.11
C THR A 131 -8.31 5.32 0.37
N LYS A 132 -9.40 5.68 1.06
CA LYS A 132 -9.59 5.33 2.47
C LYS A 132 -9.49 3.80 2.63
N MET A 133 -8.53 3.33 3.43
CA MET A 133 -8.25 1.90 3.61
C MET A 133 -7.95 1.16 2.29
N ASN A 134 -7.39 1.85 1.29
CA ASN A 134 -7.04 1.30 -0.02
C ASN A 134 -8.19 0.48 -0.65
N THR A 135 -9.44 0.95 -0.50
CA THR A 135 -10.61 0.28 -1.07
C THR A 135 -10.74 0.51 -2.59
N PHE A 136 -11.36 -0.47 -3.27
CA PHE A 136 -11.68 -0.38 -4.69
C PHE A 136 -12.95 0.44 -4.89
N GLY A 137 -12.78 1.67 -5.37
CA GLY A 137 -13.84 2.49 -5.95
C GLY A 137 -13.71 2.61 -7.47
N SER A 138 -14.63 3.34 -8.11
CA SER A 138 -14.65 3.52 -9.56
C SER A 138 -13.34 4.06 -10.14
N GLY A 139 -12.69 5.03 -9.47
CA GLY A 139 -11.41 5.59 -9.91
C GLY A 139 -10.25 4.60 -9.83
N VAL A 140 -10.23 3.72 -8.83
CA VAL A 140 -9.25 2.61 -8.75
C VAL A 140 -9.46 1.64 -9.90
N ILE A 141 -10.71 1.23 -10.16
CA ILE A 141 -11.04 0.32 -11.27
C ILE A 141 -10.66 0.92 -12.62
N GLN A 142 -10.99 2.19 -12.87
CA GLN A 142 -10.57 2.90 -14.07
C GLN A 142 -9.04 2.93 -14.19
N GLY A 143 -8.35 3.24 -13.10
CA GLY A 143 -6.90 3.33 -13.07
C GLY A 143 -6.20 2.00 -13.34
N LEU A 144 -6.71 0.90 -12.79
CA LEU A 144 -6.21 -0.44 -13.05
C LEU A 144 -6.36 -0.83 -14.52
N ASN A 145 -7.52 -0.56 -15.12
CA ASN A 145 -7.73 -0.77 -16.55
C ASN A 145 -6.74 0.05 -17.40
N LYS A 146 -6.51 1.30 -17.02
CA LYS A 146 -5.56 2.18 -17.70
C LYS A 146 -4.11 1.73 -17.53
N ALA A 147 -3.75 1.20 -16.36
CA ALA A 147 -2.43 0.65 -16.09
C ALA A 147 -2.14 -0.55 -17.01
N ILE A 148 -3.11 -1.46 -17.18
CA ILE A 148 -3.01 -2.56 -18.13
C ILE A 148 -2.84 -2.02 -19.56
N ASP A 149 -3.70 -1.10 -20.00
CA ASP A 149 -3.62 -0.53 -21.36
C ASP A 149 -2.23 0.04 -21.67
N ILE A 150 -1.62 0.76 -20.72
CA ILE A 150 -0.29 1.34 -20.88
C ILE A 150 0.77 0.24 -20.86
N ALA A 151 0.66 -0.72 -19.94
CA ALA A 151 1.64 -1.78 -19.79
C ALA A 151 1.74 -2.63 -21.08
N GLU A 152 0.60 -2.99 -21.68
CA GLU A 152 0.52 -3.79 -22.89
C GLU A 152 1.07 -3.10 -24.15
N GLN A 153 1.27 -1.77 -24.12
CA GLN A 153 1.78 -0.99 -25.26
C GLN A 153 3.31 -0.98 -25.38
N GLY A 154 4.05 -1.44 -24.37
CA GLY A 154 5.51 -1.43 -24.44
C GLY A 154 6.28 -1.73 -23.15
N TYR A 155 5.59 -2.06 -22.07
CA TYR A 155 6.22 -2.47 -20.82
C TYR A 155 6.28 -4.00 -20.74
N LYS A 156 7.16 -4.51 -19.87
CA LYS A 156 7.41 -5.93 -19.66
C LYS A 156 6.53 -6.53 -18.57
N GLY A 157 5.86 -5.72 -17.76
CA GLY A 157 5.05 -6.21 -16.65
C GLY A 157 4.42 -5.10 -15.81
N LEU A 158 3.46 -5.49 -14.99
CA LEU A 158 2.72 -4.62 -14.08
C LEU A 158 2.77 -5.20 -12.66
N VAL A 159 3.23 -4.40 -11.71
CA VAL A 159 3.17 -4.69 -10.28
C VAL A 159 1.99 -3.95 -9.67
N ILE A 160 1.22 -4.65 -8.84
CA ILE A 160 0.14 -4.09 -8.03
C ILE A 160 0.63 -4.03 -6.58
N TYR A 161 0.81 -2.82 -6.07
CA TYR A 161 1.33 -2.56 -4.73
C TYR A 161 0.87 -1.19 -4.22
N ASN A 162 0.64 -1.08 -2.91
CA ASN A 162 0.32 0.18 -2.25
C ASN A 162 1.27 0.42 -1.08
N ASP A 163 1.76 1.65 -0.94
CA ASP A 163 2.32 2.11 0.34
C ASP A 163 1.20 2.25 1.39
N GLY A 164 1.59 2.32 2.66
CA GLY A 164 0.67 2.56 3.78
C GLY A 164 0.47 1.35 4.68
N PRO A 165 -0.52 1.39 5.59
CA PRO A 165 -0.67 0.41 6.65
C PRO A 165 -1.26 -0.94 6.18
N LEU A 166 -1.83 -1.00 4.98
CA LEU A 166 -2.42 -2.20 4.42
C LEU A 166 -2.46 -2.22 2.90
N PHE A 167 -2.56 -3.41 2.31
CA PHE A 167 -2.71 -3.55 0.86
C PHE A 167 -4.09 -3.09 0.37
N SER A 168 -5.18 -3.67 0.91
CA SER A 168 -6.55 -3.26 0.59
C SER A 168 -7.57 -3.86 1.57
N ALA A 169 -8.54 -3.05 2.02
CA ALA A 169 -9.70 -3.53 2.78
C ALA A 169 -10.83 -4.12 1.92
N GLY A 170 -10.72 -4.06 0.58
CA GLY A 170 -11.67 -4.65 -0.37
C GLY A 170 -12.46 -3.60 -1.14
N ALA A 171 -13.64 -3.96 -1.65
CA ALA A 171 -14.49 -3.02 -2.35
C ALA A 171 -15.03 -1.94 -1.40
N ASP A 172 -15.34 -0.75 -1.92
CA ASP A 172 -16.07 0.26 -1.15
C ASP A 172 -17.51 -0.21 -0.89
N VAL A 173 -17.73 -0.89 0.23
CA VAL A 173 -19.04 -1.42 0.63
C VAL A 173 -20.05 -0.30 0.86
N GLY A 174 -19.60 0.91 1.24
CA GLY A 174 -20.48 2.06 1.40
C GLY A 174 -21.12 2.45 0.07
N MET A 175 -20.32 2.52 -1.00
CA MET A 175 -20.81 2.78 -2.35
C MET A 175 -21.80 1.70 -2.83
N ILE A 176 -21.48 0.42 -2.62
CA ILE A 176 -22.36 -0.71 -2.98
C ILE A 176 -23.68 -0.66 -2.20
N PHE A 177 -23.62 -0.37 -0.90
CA PHE A 177 -24.78 -0.27 -0.04
C PHE A 177 -25.71 0.87 -0.48
N MET A 178 -25.16 2.05 -0.82
CA MET A 178 -25.96 3.18 -1.29
C MET A 178 -26.73 2.85 -2.57
N MET A 179 -26.06 2.31 -3.59
CA MET A 179 -26.73 1.89 -4.84
C MET A 179 -27.84 0.87 -4.57
N ALA A 180 -27.64 -0.06 -3.63
CA ALA A 180 -28.64 -1.06 -3.26
C ALA A 180 -29.86 -0.45 -2.56
N VAL A 181 -29.66 0.51 -1.64
CA VAL A 181 -30.74 1.21 -0.93
C VAL A 181 -31.55 2.10 -1.86
N GLU A 182 -30.86 2.78 -2.79
CA GLU A 182 -31.48 3.65 -3.80
C GLU A 182 -32.10 2.86 -4.97
N GLN A 183 -31.98 1.53 -4.95
CA GLN A 183 -32.51 0.61 -5.96
C GLN A 183 -31.95 0.86 -7.38
N GLU A 184 -30.71 1.36 -7.45
CA GLU A 184 -29.95 1.58 -8.68
C GLU A 184 -29.37 0.25 -9.18
N TYR A 185 -30.23 -0.74 -9.43
CA TYR A 185 -29.80 -2.11 -9.73
C TYR A 185 -29.01 -2.23 -11.04
N ASP A 186 -29.29 -1.38 -12.03
CA ASP A 186 -28.55 -1.35 -13.28
C ASP A 186 -27.12 -0.85 -13.07
N ASP A 187 -26.93 0.21 -12.29
CA ASP A 187 -25.61 0.75 -11.94
C ASP A 187 -24.84 -0.20 -11.04
N LEU A 188 -25.52 -0.83 -10.07
CA LEU A 188 -24.92 -1.89 -9.24
C LEU A 188 -24.43 -3.06 -10.09
N ASN A 189 -25.26 -3.54 -11.03
CA ASN A 189 -24.89 -4.62 -11.94
C ASN A 189 -23.71 -4.20 -12.85
N MET A 190 -23.73 -2.97 -13.36
CA MET A 190 -22.62 -2.42 -14.15
C MET A 190 -21.33 -2.32 -13.33
N ALA A 191 -21.40 -1.88 -12.07
CA ALA A 191 -20.25 -1.81 -11.18
C ALA A 191 -19.63 -3.18 -10.92
N VAL A 192 -20.46 -4.18 -10.58
CA VAL A 192 -20.02 -5.57 -10.37
C VAL A 192 -19.42 -6.14 -11.65
N ARG A 193 -20.08 -5.97 -12.80
CA ARG A 193 -19.58 -6.46 -14.08
C ARG A 193 -18.26 -5.82 -14.47
N THR A 194 -18.12 -4.52 -14.25
CA THR A 194 -16.87 -3.79 -14.53
C THR A 194 -15.75 -4.29 -13.62
N PHE A 195 -16.04 -4.55 -12.35
CA PHE A 195 -15.09 -5.11 -11.41
C PHE A 195 -14.60 -6.50 -11.85
N GLN A 196 -15.52 -7.40 -12.19
CA GLN A 196 -15.21 -8.74 -12.71
C GLN A 196 -14.40 -8.69 -14.01
N ASN A 197 -14.80 -7.84 -14.96
CA ASN A 197 -14.06 -7.66 -16.21
C ASN A 197 -12.63 -7.17 -15.94
N THR A 198 -12.44 -6.26 -14.98
CA THR A 198 -11.11 -5.76 -14.60
C THR A 198 -10.24 -6.88 -14.04
N MET A 199 -10.79 -7.75 -13.19
CA MET A 199 -10.07 -8.93 -12.70
C MET A 199 -9.69 -9.88 -13.83
N MET A 200 -10.60 -10.13 -14.77
CA MET A 200 -10.29 -10.96 -15.94
C MET A 200 -9.23 -10.33 -16.85
N ARG A 201 -9.17 -9.00 -16.95
CA ARG A 201 -8.08 -8.33 -17.66
C ARG A 201 -6.73 -8.51 -16.98
N MET A 202 -6.67 -8.51 -15.65
CA MET A 202 -5.43 -8.84 -14.93
C MET A 202 -4.95 -10.26 -15.27
N ARG A 203 -5.89 -11.22 -15.33
CA ARG A 203 -5.59 -12.64 -15.59
C ARG A 203 -5.18 -12.95 -17.02
N HIS A 204 -5.70 -12.19 -17.97
CA HIS A 204 -5.54 -12.45 -19.41
C HIS A 204 -4.74 -11.36 -20.12
N SER A 205 -4.04 -10.52 -19.37
CA SER A 205 -3.18 -9.52 -19.97
C SER A 205 -2.07 -10.18 -20.79
N SER A 206 -1.64 -9.49 -21.84
CA SER A 206 -0.49 -9.89 -22.66
C SER A 206 0.87 -9.69 -21.97
N ILE A 207 0.87 -9.03 -20.80
CA ILE A 207 2.05 -8.85 -19.95
C ILE A 207 1.84 -9.57 -18.60
N PRO A 208 2.92 -10.00 -17.92
CA PRO A 208 2.84 -10.50 -16.56
C PRO A 208 2.33 -9.44 -15.58
N VAL A 209 1.33 -9.80 -14.78
CA VAL A 209 0.81 -9.01 -13.67
C VAL A 209 1.19 -9.69 -12.34
N VAL A 210 1.81 -8.94 -11.44
CA VAL A 210 2.25 -9.43 -10.12
C VAL A 210 1.60 -8.59 -9.02
N ALA A 211 0.96 -9.23 -8.05
CA ALA A 211 0.49 -8.54 -6.84
C ALA A 211 1.49 -8.76 -5.69
N ALA A 212 1.81 -7.71 -4.96
CA ALA A 212 2.65 -7.75 -3.76
C ALA A 212 1.85 -7.36 -2.52
N PRO A 213 0.92 -8.22 -2.03
CA PRO A 213 0.11 -7.88 -0.87
C PRO A 213 0.93 -7.89 0.42
N HIS A 214 0.49 -7.05 1.35
CA HIS A 214 1.01 -6.95 2.71
C HIS A 214 -0.12 -6.56 3.66
N GLN A 215 0.06 -6.89 4.94
CA GLN A 215 -0.88 -6.62 6.01
C GLN A 215 -2.29 -7.07 5.62
N LEU A 216 -3.32 -6.23 5.78
CA LEU A 216 -4.68 -6.61 5.36
C LEU A 216 -4.83 -6.60 3.84
N CYS A 217 -5.21 -7.75 3.29
CA CYS A 217 -5.61 -7.92 1.90
C CYS A 217 -6.96 -8.63 1.86
N LEU A 218 -8.06 -7.87 1.90
CA LEU A 218 -9.40 -8.40 2.12
C LEU A 218 -10.31 -8.20 0.92
N GLY A 219 -11.30 -9.09 0.79
CA GLY A 219 -12.35 -9.05 -0.22
C GLY A 219 -11.81 -8.79 -1.62
N GLY A 220 -12.20 -7.67 -2.23
CA GLY A 220 -11.70 -7.24 -3.55
C GLY A 220 -10.17 -7.25 -3.73
N GLY A 221 -9.39 -7.03 -2.67
CA GLY A 221 -7.92 -7.14 -2.72
C GLY A 221 -7.45 -8.59 -2.87
N THR A 222 -8.10 -9.51 -2.14
CA THR A 222 -7.93 -10.95 -2.32
C THR A 222 -8.36 -11.36 -3.72
N GLU A 223 -9.51 -10.87 -4.20
CA GLU A 223 -10.02 -11.20 -5.53
C GLU A 223 -9.06 -10.74 -6.63
N LEU A 224 -8.42 -9.57 -6.50
CA LEU A 224 -7.33 -9.16 -7.38
C LEU A 224 -6.17 -10.15 -7.34
N CYS A 225 -5.69 -10.51 -6.14
CA CYS A 225 -4.60 -11.46 -5.97
C CYS A 225 -4.92 -12.85 -6.56
N LEU A 226 -6.19 -13.25 -6.56
CA LEU A 226 -6.62 -14.50 -7.19
C LEU A 226 -6.60 -14.44 -8.72
N HIS A 227 -6.51 -13.26 -9.33
CA HIS A 227 -6.57 -13.04 -10.78
C HIS A 227 -5.28 -12.48 -11.40
N VAL A 228 -4.18 -12.38 -10.65
CA VAL A 228 -2.86 -12.06 -11.22
C VAL A 228 -2.04 -13.33 -11.50
N ASP A 229 -0.98 -13.22 -12.30
CA ASP A 229 -0.09 -14.34 -12.64
C ASP A 229 0.70 -14.84 -11.43
N LYS A 230 1.14 -13.89 -10.58
CA LYS A 230 1.91 -14.21 -9.38
C LYS A 230 1.52 -13.31 -8.22
N VAL A 231 1.42 -13.93 -7.06
CA VAL A 231 1.36 -13.25 -5.75
C VAL A 231 2.71 -13.41 -5.07
N VAL A 232 3.30 -12.29 -4.66
CA VAL A 232 4.49 -12.22 -3.80
C VAL A 232 4.05 -11.59 -2.48
N ALA A 233 3.51 -12.41 -1.59
CA ALA A 233 2.98 -11.95 -0.31
C ALA A 233 4.11 -11.64 0.68
N HIS A 234 3.95 -10.55 1.42
CA HIS A 234 4.76 -10.29 2.60
C HIS A 234 4.44 -11.33 3.70
N ALA A 235 5.40 -11.69 4.55
CA ALA A 235 5.19 -12.66 5.63
C ALA A 235 4.01 -12.28 6.54
N GLU A 236 3.92 -10.98 6.86
CA GLU A 236 2.75 -10.37 7.50
C GLU A 236 1.69 -10.01 6.44
N THR A 237 1.02 -11.01 5.86
CA THR A 237 -0.16 -10.82 5.00
C THR A 237 -1.34 -11.60 5.56
N TYR A 238 -2.47 -10.92 5.72
CA TYR A 238 -3.73 -11.45 6.24
C TYR A 238 -4.77 -11.35 5.13
N MET A 239 -4.96 -12.45 4.42
CA MET A 239 -5.74 -12.51 3.18
C MET A 239 -7.05 -13.28 3.38
N GLY A 240 -8.16 -12.75 2.89
CA GLY A 240 -9.46 -13.41 3.04
C GLY A 240 -10.57 -12.84 2.17
N LEU A 241 -11.54 -13.69 1.84
CA LEU A 241 -12.81 -13.31 1.22
C LEU A 241 -13.83 -13.09 2.34
N VAL A 242 -14.03 -11.83 2.74
CA VAL A 242 -14.74 -11.44 3.97
C VAL A 242 -16.16 -10.93 3.71
N GLU A 243 -16.63 -10.97 2.47
CA GLU A 243 -17.90 -10.42 2.01
C GLU A 243 -19.11 -10.97 2.78
N PHE A 244 -19.04 -12.24 3.20
CA PHE A 244 -20.13 -12.85 3.99
C PHE A 244 -20.32 -12.17 5.35
N GLY A 245 -19.27 -11.57 5.92
CA GLY A 245 -19.32 -10.81 7.16
C GLY A 245 -20.20 -9.55 7.08
N VAL A 246 -20.47 -9.06 5.86
CA VAL A 246 -21.38 -7.92 5.60
C VAL A 246 -22.64 -8.33 4.84
N GLY A 247 -22.94 -9.64 4.77
CA GLY A 247 -24.16 -10.17 4.18
C GLY A 247 -24.17 -10.31 2.65
N VAL A 248 -23.01 -10.24 2.00
CA VAL A 248 -22.87 -10.45 0.55
C VAL A 248 -21.91 -11.59 0.22
N ILE A 249 -21.75 -11.90 -1.07
CA ILE A 249 -20.76 -12.86 -1.56
C ILE A 249 -19.65 -12.14 -2.34
N PRO A 250 -18.47 -12.76 -2.52
CA PRO A 250 -17.39 -12.20 -3.36
C PRO A 250 -17.89 -11.79 -4.75
N GLY A 251 -17.67 -10.52 -5.10
CA GLY A 251 -18.25 -9.88 -6.29
C GLY A 251 -17.29 -9.75 -7.48
N GLY A 252 -15.98 -9.80 -7.24
CA GLY A 252 -14.91 -9.72 -8.24
C GLY A 252 -14.46 -11.05 -8.82
N GLY A 253 -15.07 -12.16 -8.41
CA GLY A 253 -14.81 -13.51 -8.94
C GLY A 253 -14.14 -14.47 -7.96
N GLY A 254 -14.06 -14.16 -6.67
CA GLY A 254 -13.47 -15.03 -5.65
C GLY A 254 -14.16 -16.38 -5.53
N THR A 255 -15.50 -16.42 -5.60
CA THR A 255 -16.29 -17.67 -5.64
C THR A 255 -15.97 -18.50 -6.90
N LYS A 256 -15.81 -17.84 -8.05
CA LYS A 256 -15.41 -18.48 -9.30
C LYS A 256 -14.02 -19.07 -9.19
N GLU A 257 -13.04 -18.34 -8.66
CA GLU A 257 -11.65 -18.82 -8.53
C GLU A 257 -11.54 -19.99 -7.55
N PHE A 258 -12.31 -19.97 -6.47
CA PHE A 258 -12.39 -21.12 -5.56
C PHE A 258 -12.97 -22.36 -6.24
N THR A 259 -13.96 -22.17 -7.10
CA THR A 259 -14.59 -23.27 -7.87
C THR A 259 -13.66 -23.79 -8.96
N LEU A 260 -12.99 -22.92 -9.72
CA LEU A 260 -12.02 -23.29 -10.74
C LEU A 260 -10.87 -24.09 -10.14
N ARG A 261 -10.23 -23.55 -9.09
CA ARG A 261 -9.12 -24.24 -8.42
C ARG A 261 -9.56 -25.54 -7.74
N LEU A 262 -10.81 -25.64 -7.29
CA LEU A 262 -11.34 -26.93 -6.84
C LEU A 262 -11.36 -27.92 -8.00
N SER A 263 -11.89 -27.52 -9.16
CA SER A 263 -11.93 -28.36 -10.34
C SER A 263 -10.54 -28.83 -10.76
N ASP A 264 -9.54 -27.94 -10.70
CA ASP A 264 -8.15 -28.23 -11.08
C ASP A 264 -7.45 -29.18 -10.09
N ASP A 265 -7.77 -29.06 -8.79
CA ASP A 265 -7.16 -29.88 -7.73
C ASP A 265 -7.73 -31.31 -7.65
N LEU A 266 -8.96 -31.52 -8.10
CA LEU A 266 -9.65 -32.81 -7.98
C LEU A 266 -8.99 -33.89 -8.84
N ARG A 267 -8.71 -35.04 -8.22
CA ARG A 267 -8.17 -36.23 -8.88
C ARG A 267 -9.18 -37.37 -8.84
N ASP A 268 -8.97 -38.36 -9.71
CA ASP A 268 -9.79 -39.57 -9.70
C ASP A 268 -9.63 -40.31 -8.37
N GLY A 269 -10.76 -40.75 -7.78
CA GLY A 269 -10.81 -41.35 -6.45
C GLY A 269 -10.94 -40.38 -5.25
N ASP A 270 -10.85 -39.05 -5.44
CA ASP A 270 -10.96 -38.10 -4.33
C ASP A 270 -12.37 -37.99 -3.73
N ILE A 271 -12.43 -37.75 -2.41
CA ILE A 271 -13.68 -37.42 -1.70
C ILE A 271 -14.03 -35.94 -1.94
N ARG A 272 -14.65 -35.67 -3.09
CA ARG A 272 -14.99 -34.32 -3.58
C ARG A 272 -15.72 -33.44 -2.56
N THR A 273 -16.65 -34.02 -1.80
CA THR A 273 -17.50 -33.30 -0.84
C THR A 273 -16.70 -32.63 0.28
N ASN A 274 -15.59 -33.23 0.72
CA ASN A 274 -14.77 -32.65 1.79
C ASN A 274 -14.04 -31.41 1.28
N THR A 275 -13.35 -31.51 0.15
CA THR A 275 -12.61 -30.38 -0.45
C THR A 275 -13.56 -29.24 -0.81
N PHE A 276 -14.73 -29.56 -1.38
CA PHE A 276 -15.78 -28.57 -1.63
C PHE A 276 -16.24 -27.89 -0.34
N ARG A 277 -16.58 -28.65 0.70
CA ARG A 277 -17.00 -28.12 2.01
C ARG A 277 -15.94 -27.18 2.59
N HIS A 278 -14.65 -27.52 2.52
CA HIS A 278 -13.58 -26.67 3.03
C HIS A 278 -13.52 -25.32 2.32
N ARG A 279 -13.59 -25.32 0.98
CA ARG A 279 -13.62 -24.10 0.16
C ARG A 279 -14.89 -23.28 0.40
N PHE A 280 -16.04 -23.93 0.43
CA PHE A 280 -17.33 -23.31 0.73
C PHE A 280 -17.33 -22.64 2.12
N LEU A 281 -16.89 -23.35 3.17
CA LEU A 281 -16.82 -22.80 4.52
C LEU A 281 -15.74 -21.73 4.68
N THR A 282 -14.70 -21.73 3.85
CA THR A 282 -13.70 -20.65 3.87
C THR A 282 -14.34 -19.32 3.50
N ILE A 283 -15.16 -19.30 2.44
CA ILE A 283 -15.92 -18.12 2.03
C ILE A 283 -17.09 -17.85 3.00
N GLY A 284 -17.91 -18.87 3.27
CA GLY A 284 -19.12 -18.73 4.09
C GLY A 284 -18.87 -18.43 5.57
N GLN A 285 -17.63 -18.59 6.06
CA GLN A 285 -17.21 -18.18 7.41
C GLN A 285 -16.26 -16.97 7.38
N ALA A 286 -16.09 -16.31 6.23
CA ALA A 286 -15.23 -15.14 6.06
C ALA A 286 -13.82 -15.34 6.64
N LYS A 287 -13.22 -16.52 6.40
CA LYS A 287 -11.92 -16.85 6.99
C LYS A 287 -10.81 -15.98 6.40
N VAL A 288 -9.89 -15.56 7.27
CA VAL A 288 -8.70 -14.79 6.93
C VAL A 288 -7.46 -15.62 7.29
N SER A 289 -6.44 -15.61 6.44
CA SER A 289 -5.16 -16.22 6.77
C SER A 289 -4.49 -15.50 7.95
N THR A 290 -3.66 -16.24 8.68
CA THR A 290 -2.90 -15.69 9.82
C THR A 290 -1.51 -15.21 9.44
N SER A 291 -1.07 -15.51 8.21
CA SER A 291 0.24 -15.14 7.66
C SER A 291 0.23 -15.28 6.13
N GLY A 292 1.25 -14.74 5.46
CA GLY A 292 1.50 -14.90 4.02
C GLY A 292 2.14 -16.24 3.63
N HIS A 293 2.53 -17.04 4.62
CA HIS A 293 3.12 -18.39 4.49
C HIS A 293 2.27 -19.45 5.21
#